data_AF-A0A7X2MLF0-F1
#
_entry.id   AF-A0A7X2MLF0-F1
#
_cell.length_a   1.000
_cell.length_b   1.000
_cell.length_c   1.000
_cell.angle_alpha   90.00
_cell.angle_beta   90.00
_cell.angle_gamma   90.00
#
_symmetry.space_group_name_H-M   'P 1'
#
loop_
_entity.id
_entity.type
_entity.pdbx_description
1 polymer ?
#
loop_
_entity_poly.entity_id
_entity_poly.type
_entity_poly.pdbx_seq_one_letter_code
_entity_poly.pdbx_strand_id
1 'polypeptide(L)' 'MITGIQITQSNNSQLLNSFWLLDEEKAEARCLCA' A
#
# COMPACT_ATOMS: atom_id res chain seq x y z
N MET A 1 -7.54 12.93 1.63
CA MET A 1 -8.32 11.74 1.23
C MET A 1 -7.45 10.51 1.45
N ILE A 2 -7.99 9.47 2.08
CA ILE A 2 -7.26 8.23 2.36
C ILE A 2 -7.78 7.12 1.43
N THR A 3 -6.87 6.47 0.71
CA THR A 3 -7.18 5.36 -0.21
C THR A 3 -6.48 4.08 0.24
N GLY A 4 -7.26 3.01 0.42
CA GLY A 4 -6.72 1.68 0.70
C GLY A 4 -6.42 0.93 -0.59
N ILE A 5 -5.23 0.34 -0.69
CA ILE A 5 -4.84 -0.49 -1.83
C ILE A 5 -4.30 -1.85 -1.36
N GLN A 6 -4.55 -2.88 -2.16
CA GLN A 6 -3.90 -4.18 -2.05
C GLN A 6 -3.03 -4.39 -3.29
N ILE A 7 -1.79 -4.83 -3.09
CA ILE A 7 -0.92 -5.18 -4.20
C ILE A 7 -1.20 -6.63 -4.60
N THR A 8 -1.79 -6.85 -5.77
CA THR A 8 -2.08 -8.19 -6.32
C THR A 8 -1.07 -8.63 -7.38
N GLN A 9 -0.21 -7.72 -7.84
CA GLN A 9 0.89 -8.00 -8.75
C GLN A 9 2.07 -7.06 -8.46
N SER A 10 3.27 -7.61 -8.32
CA SER A 10 4.50 -6.84 -8.16
C SER A 10 5.71 -7.69 -8.58
N ASN A 11 6.73 -7.03 -9.13
CA ASN A 11 8.04 -7.68 -9.35
C ASN A 11 8.80 -7.92 -8.03
N ASN A 12 8.43 -7.22 -6.96
CA ASN A 12 8.96 -7.48 -5.63
C ASN A 12 8.02 -8.42 -4.87
N SER A 13 8.47 -9.66 -4.65
CA SER A 13 7.69 -10.70 -3.97
C SER A 13 7.31 -10.32 -2.53
N GLN A 14 8.06 -9.44 -1.87
CA GLN A 14 7.76 -8.97 -0.51
C GLN A 14 6.57 -8.00 -0.45
N LEU A 15 6.14 -7.49 -1.61
CA LEU A 15 5.00 -6.58 -1.70
C LEU A 15 3.71 -7.30 -2.13
N LEU A 16 3.81 -8.54 -2.61
CA LEU A 16 2.64 -9.27 -3.09
C LEU A 16 1.68 -9.58 -1.94
N ASN A 17 0.40 -9.25 -2.12
CA ASN A 17 -0.67 -9.33 -1.12
C ASN A 17 -0.54 -8.35 0.07
N SER A 18 0.40 -7.41 0.01
CA SER A 18 0.52 -6.37 1.03
C SER A 18 -0.62 -5.34 0.93
N PHE A 19 -0.99 -4.79 2.09
CA PHE A 19 -2.03 -3.76 2.24
C PHE A 19 -1.44 -2.42 2.61
N TRP A 20 -1.86 -1.37 1.91
CA TRP A 20 -1.33 -0.03 2.09
C TRP A 20 -2.46 1.00 2.20
N LEU A 21 -2.19 2.04 2.97
CA LEU A 21 -2.96 3.26 3.00
C LEU A 21 -2.15 4.38 2.35
N LEU A 22 -2.75 5.02 1.35
CA LEU A 22 -2.22 6.22 0.72
C LEU A 22 -3.00 7.41 1.26
N ASP A 23 -2.30 8.34 1.92
CA ASP A 23 -2.86 9.60 2.41
C ASP A 23 -2.31 10.74 1.56
N GLU A 24 -3.14 11.24 0.64
CA GLU A 24 -2.77 12.32 -0.27
C GLU A 24 -2.66 13.69 0.42
N GLU A 25 -3.34 13.89 1.56
CA GLU A 25 -3.27 15.15 2.30
C GLU A 25 -1.94 15.30 3.03
N LYS A 26 -1.37 14.18 3.47
CA LYS A 26 -0.08 14.13 4.17
C LYS A 26 1.09 13.72 3.27
N ALA A 27 0.80 13.32 2.02
CA ALA A 27 1.78 12.71 1.12
C ALA A 27 2.51 11.51 1.76
N GLU A 28 1.75 10.66 2.47
CA GLU A 28 2.27 9.50 3.20
C GLU A 28 1.74 8.19 2.62
N ALA A 29 2.58 7.17 2.64
CA ALA A 29 2.20 5.79 2.36
C ALA A 29 2.52 4.93 3.59
N ARG A 30 1.51 4.22 4.10
CA ARG A 30 1.64 3.39 5.30
C ARG A 30 1.34 1.94 4.95
N CYS A 31 2.33 1.08 5.15
CA CYS A 31 2.14 -0.37 5.08
C CYS A 31 1.45 -0.88 6.36
N LEU A 32 0.37 -1.64 6.20
CA LEU A 32 -0.35 -2.25 7.31
C LEU A 32 0.04 -3.72 7.53
N CYS A 33 0.26 -4.46 6.44
CA CYS A 33 0.59 -5.88 6.44
C CYS A 33 1.33 -6.22 5.14
N ALA A 34 2.35 -7.08 5.21
CA ALA A 34 3.16 -7.54 4.10
C ALA A 34 3.12 -9.06 3.98
#